data_AF-A0A958R3N2-F1
#
_entry.id   AF-A0A958R3N2-F1
#
_cell.length_a   1.000
_cell.length_b   1.000
_cell.length_c   1.000
_cell.angle_alpha   90.00
_cell.angle_beta   90.00
_cell.angle_gamma   90.00
#
_symmetry.space_group_name_H-M   'P 1'
#
loop_
_entity.id
_entity.type
_entity.pdbx_description
1 polymer ?
#
loop_
_entity_poly.entity_id
_entity_poly.type
_entity_poly.pdbx_seq_one_letter_code
_entity_poly.pdbx_strand_id
1 'polypeptide(L)'
;MSQEKVSELKPFFSILLIIATLFTMAFFKMEVRRMGYSVFSASRTFKVMRDRHRSQVMEYAQITRPDRVRKIAVSRFTLNDAQVGQIIQMIGTHIALPQ
;
A
#
# COMPACT_ATOMS: atom_id res chain seq x y z
N MET A 1 54.92 -8.82 -38.68
CA MET A 1 53.91 -7.90 -39.24
C MET A 1 52.61 -7.77 -38.42
N SER A 2 52.34 -8.60 -37.39
CA SER A 2 51.09 -8.52 -36.60
C SER A 2 51.20 -7.68 -35.32
N GLN A 3 52.37 -7.60 -34.69
CA GLN A 3 52.58 -6.92 -33.39
C GLN A 3 52.46 -5.39 -33.45
N GLU A 4 52.93 -4.74 -34.53
CA GLU A 4 52.85 -3.26 -34.66
C GLU A 4 51.40 -2.77 -34.75
N LYS A 5 50.53 -3.47 -35.50
CA LYS A 5 49.11 -3.12 -35.59
C LYS A 5 48.39 -3.18 -34.24
N VAL A 6 48.74 -4.13 -33.38
CA VAL A 6 48.15 -4.24 -32.04
C VAL A 6 48.61 -3.09 -31.14
N SER A 7 49.84 -2.59 -31.33
CA SER A 7 50.35 -1.44 -30.58
C SER A 7 49.62 -0.15 -30.94
N GLU A 8 49.26 0.06 -32.21
CA GLU A 8 48.51 1.22 -32.68
C GLU A 8 47.05 1.25 -32.19
N LEU A 9 46.45 0.09 -31.90
CA LEU A 9 45.07 -0.04 -31.42
C LEU A 9 44.90 0.19 -29.90
N LYS A 10 45.96 0.01 -29.10
CA LYS A 10 45.96 0.24 -27.64
C LYS A 10 45.47 1.63 -27.21
N PRO A 11 45.95 2.74 -27.79
CA PRO A 11 45.48 4.08 -27.40
C PRO A 11 43.98 4.26 -27.69
N PHE A 12 43.47 3.68 -28.76
CA PHE A 12 42.04 3.74 -29.10
C PHE A 12 41.18 3.01 -28.06
N PHE A 13 41.60 1.80 -27.65
CA PHE A 13 40.94 1.05 -26.58
C PHE A 13 41.00 1.75 -25.22
N SER A 14 42.12 2.40 -24.90
CA SER A 14 42.27 3.17 -23.66
C SER A 14 41.28 4.32 -23.60
N ILE A 15 41.17 5.11 -24.68
CA ILE A 15 40.21 6.22 -24.77
C ILE A 15 38.76 5.69 -24.72
N LEU A 16 38.48 4.61 -25.43
CA LEU A 16 37.16 3.98 -25.42
C LEU A 16 36.76 3.52 -24.02
N LEU A 17 37.69 2.95 -23.25
CA LEU A 17 37.45 2.53 -21.87
C LEU A 17 37.21 3.73 -20.95
N ILE A 18 37.98 4.81 -21.10
CA ILE A 18 37.76 6.06 -20.34
C ILE A 18 36.37 6.64 -20.64
N ILE A 19 35.99 6.71 -21.92
CA ILE A 19 34.66 7.20 -22.32
C ILE A 19 33.57 6.30 -21.74
N ALA A 20 33.70 4.97 -21.88
CA ALA A 20 32.72 4.01 -21.37
C ALA A 20 32.53 4.18 -19.85
N THR A 21 33.61 4.26 -19.09
CA THR A 21 33.53 4.43 -17.62
C THR A 21 32.87 5.75 -17.23
N LEU A 22 33.17 6.86 -17.91
CA LEU A 22 32.51 8.15 -17.68
C LEU A 22 31.01 8.10 -17.97
N PHE A 23 30.62 7.46 -19.07
CA PHE A 23 29.21 7.26 -19.40
C PHE A 23 28.54 6.38 -18.35
N THR A 24 29.11 5.23 -17.98
CA THR A 24 28.57 4.35 -16.95
C THR A 24 28.36 5.09 -15.63
N MET A 25 29.33 5.91 -15.21
CA MET A 25 29.21 6.73 -14.01
C MET A 25 28.05 7.74 -14.12
N ALA A 26 27.91 8.42 -15.25
CA ALA A 26 26.82 9.35 -15.50
C ALA A 26 25.45 8.64 -15.51
N PHE A 27 25.35 7.49 -16.16
CA PHE A 27 24.14 6.66 -16.19
C PHE A 27 23.73 6.22 -14.80
N PHE A 28 24.65 5.69 -13.99
CA PHE A 28 24.35 5.30 -12.62
C PHE A 28 23.88 6.49 -11.76
N LYS A 29 24.52 7.66 -11.90
CA LYS A 29 24.09 8.86 -11.17
C LYS A 29 22.67 9.29 -11.54
N MET A 30 22.33 9.24 -12.83
CA MET A 30 20.99 9.56 -13.32
C MET A 30 19.96 8.52 -12.87
N GLU A 31 20.32 7.24 -12.87
CA GLU A 31 19.45 6.14 -12.46
C GLU A 31 19.10 6.21 -10.97
N VAL A 32 20.10 6.43 -10.11
CA VAL A 32 19.88 6.60 -8.66
C VAL A 32 18.96 7.80 -8.39
N ARG A 33 19.14 8.91 -9.11
CA ARG A 33 18.27 10.08 -8.99
C ARG A 33 16.84 9.77 -9.42
N ARG A 34 16.64 9.06 -10.52
CA ARG A 34 15.33 8.63 -11.01
C ARG A 34 14.61 7.75 -9.98
N MET A 35 15.30 6.74 -9.44
CA MET A 35 14.75 5.89 -8.38
C MET A 35 14.40 6.71 -7.14
N GLY A 36 15.27 7.65 -6.74
CA GLY A 36 15.00 8.55 -5.61
C GLY A 36 13.70 9.32 -5.76
N TYR A 37 13.43 9.90 -6.93
CA TYR A 37 12.17 10.59 -7.19
C TYR A 37 10.95 9.67 -7.17
N SER A 38 11.10 8.45 -7.71
CA SER A 38 10.03 7.44 -7.67
C SER A 38 9.67 7.04 -6.24
N VAL A 39 10.67 6.72 -5.42
CA VAL A 39 10.50 6.36 -4.01
C VAL A 39 9.89 7.52 -3.21
N PHE A 40 10.36 8.74 -3.44
CA PHE A 40 9.81 9.92 -2.78
C PHE A 40 8.33 10.13 -3.12
N SER A 41 7.97 10.03 -4.40
CA SER A 41 6.59 10.13 -4.86
C SER A 41 5.72 9.03 -4.24
N ALA A 42 6.17 7.78 -4.30
CA ALA A 42 5.48 6.63 -3.71
C ALA A 42 5.30 6.75 -2.19
N SER A 43 6.30 7.29 -1.49
CA SER A 43 6.22 7.53 -0.04
C SER A 43 5.16 8.58 0.30
N ARG A 44 5.06 9.63 -0.53
CA ARG A 44 4.07 10.69 -0.34
C ARG A 44 2.66 10.16 -0.59
N THR A 45 2.44 9.39 -1.66
CA THR A 45 1.13 8.79 -1.94
C THR A 45 0.74 7.78 -0.85
N PHE A 46 1.67 6.95 -0.40
CA PHE A 46 1.44 6.01 0.69
C PHE A 46 1.03 6.72 1.99
N LYS A 47 1.69 7.82 2.34
CA LYS A 47 1.34 8.61 3.53
C LYS A 47 -0.10 9.12 3.45
N VAL A 48 -0.51 9.69 2.32
CA VAL A 48 -1.87 10.19 2.10
C VAL A 48 -2.90 9.06 2.20
N MET A 49 -2.62 7.90 1.58
CA MET A 49 -3.53 6.75 1.65
C MET A 49 -3.65 6.19 3.08
N ARG A 50 -2.55 6.15 3.82
CA ARG A 50 -2.54 5.70 5.22
C ARG A 50 -3.35 6.63 6.12
N ASP A 51 -3.22 7.94 5.92
CA ASP A 51 -3.97 8.92 6.71
C ASP A 51 -5.48 8.85 6.39
N ARG A 52 -5.84 8.64 5.12
CA ARG A 52 -7.23 8.38 4.70
C ARG A 52 -7.78 7.08 5.29
N HIS A 53 -7.00 6.01 5.29
CA HIS A 53 -7.41 4.75 5.91
C HIS A 53 -7.68 4.95 7.41
N ARG A 54 -6.80 5.67 8.12
CA ARG A 54 -7.00 5.99 9.54
C ARG A 54 -8.27 6.80 9.79
N SER A 55 -8.57 7.79 8.97
CA SER A 55 -9.81 8.57 9.12
C SER A 55 -11.05 7.70 8.89
N GLN A 56 -11.03 6.82 7.88
CA GLN A 56 -12.14 5.91 7.59
C GLN A 56 -12.36 4.88 8.71
N VAL A 57 -11.28 4.32 9.26
CA VAL A 57 -11.37 3.40 10.42
C VAL A 57 -11.97 4.12 11.62
N MET A 58 -11.56 5.36 11.88
CA MET A 58 -12.11 6.15 12.98
C MET A 58 -13.61 6.44 12.78
N GLU A 59 -14.01 6.84 11.57
CA GLU A 59 -15.42 7.08 11.22
C GLU A 59 -16.25 5.79 11.35
N TYR A 60 -15.74 4.68 10.82
CA TYR A 60 -16.37 3.37 10.95
C TYR A 60 -16.54 2.98 12.42
N ALA A 61 -15.51 3.17 13.25
CA ALA A 61 -15.58 2.90 14.68
C ALA A 61 -16.61 3.78 15.39
N GLN A 62 -16.84 5.02 14.94
CA GLN A 62 -17.88 5.90 15.48
C GLN A 62 -19.30 5.46 15.07
N ILE A 63 -19.47 4.94 13.85
CA ILE A 63 -20.77 4.45 13.36
C ILE A 63 -21.10 3.10 14.01
N THR A 64 -20.11 2.21 14.13
CA THR A 64 -20.25 0.85 14.66
C THR A 64 -20.13 0.79 16.19
N ARG A 65 -20.23 1.93 16.89
CA ARG A 65 -20.26 1.93 18.36
C ARG A 65 -21.41 1.04 18.85
N PRO A 66 -21.19 0.16 19.84
CA PRO A 66 -22.23 -0.75 20.35
C PRO A 66 -23.53 -0.04 20.71
N ASP A 67 -23.46 1.12 21.36
CA ASP A 67 -24.64 1.92 21.72
C ASP A 67 -25.44 2.40 20.52
N ARG A 68 -24.76 2.77 19.42
CA ARG A 68 -25.40 3.25 18.19
C ARG A 68 -26.01 2.08 17.42
N VAL A 69 -25.29 0.96 17.34
CA VAL A 69 -25.81 -0.29 16.75
C VAL A 69 -27.06 -0.75 17.52
N ARG A 70 -27.02 -0.71 18.86
CA ARG A 70 -28.17 -1.02 19.72
C ARG A 70 -29.35 -0.09 19.46
N LYS A 71 -29.12 1.22 19.41
CA LYS A 71 -30.17 2.20 19.08
C LYS A 71 -30.79 1.94 17.71
N ILE A 72 -29.99 1.59 16.70
CA ILE A 72 -30.49 1.28 15.36
C ILE A 72 -31.28 -0.04 15.37
N ALA A 73 -30.78 -1.09 16.03
CA ALA A 73 -31.45 -2.37 16.19
C ALA A 73 -32.84 -2.22 16.82
N VAL A 74 -32.93 -1.47 17.91
CA VAL A 74 -34.18 -1.21 18.64
C VAL A 74 -35.13 -0.33 17.83
N SER A 75 -34.64 0.75 17.21
CA SER A 75 -35.51 1.74 16.55
C SER A 75 -35.95 1.38 15.12
N ARG A 76 -35.12 0.67 14.35
CA ARG A 76 -35.39 0.36 12.94
C ARG A 76 -35.78 -1.08 12.71
N PHE A 77 -35.33 -2.00 13.56
CA PHE A 77 -35.56 -3.43 13.42
C PHE A 77 -36.44 -4.01 14.53
N THR A 78 -36.89 -3.16 15.48
CA THR A 78 -37.76 -3.55 16.59
C THR A 78 -37.17 -4.71 17.40
N LEU A 79 -35.83 -4.81 17.44
CA LEU A 79 -35.12 -5.86 18.15
C LEU A 79 -35.10 -5.52 19.64
N ASN A 80 -35.47 -6.49 20.47
CA ASN A 80 -35.37 -6.39 21.92
C ASN A 80 -33.94 -6.65 22.40
N ASP A 81 -33.61 -6.08 23.56
CA ASP A 81 -32.32 -6.34 24.20
C ASP A 81 -32.17 -7.82 24.56
N ALA A 82 -30.96 -8.35 24.35
CA ALA A 82 -30.65 -9.74 24.69
C ALA A 82 -30.72 -9.92 26.22
N GLN A 83 -31.62 -10.80 26.68
CA GLN A 83 -31.78 -11.11 28.09
C GLN A 83 -30.94 -12.32 28.49
N VAL A 84 -30.41 -12.31 29.72
CA VAL A 84 -29.66 -13.44 30.27
C VAL A 84 -30.59 -14.64 30.41
N GLY A 85 -30.29 -15.75 29.72
CA GLY A 85 -31.13 -16.96 29.67
C GLY A 85 -32.06 -17.07 28.46
N GLN A 86 -32.00 -16.11 27.53
CA GLN A 86 -32.78 -16.17 26.28
C GLN A 86 -32.27 -17.29 25.36
N ILE A 87 -33.15 -18.23 25.02
CA ILE A 87 -32.86 -19.31 24.06
C ILE A 87 -33.09 -18.76 22.64
N ILE A 88 -32.01 -18.56 21.88
CA ILE A 88 -32.09 -18.14 20.49
C ILE A 88 -32.33 -19.38 19.62
N GLN A 89 -33.56 -19.55 19.15
CA GLN A 89 -33.92 -20.67 18.30
C GLN A 89 -33.54 -20.35 16.84
N MET A 90 -32.36 -20.81 16.43
CA MET A 90 -31.86 -20.70 15.05
C MET A 90 -32.54 -21.75 14.16
N ILE A 91 -33.86 -21.66 13.95
CA ILE A 91 -34.53 -22.47 12.93
C ILE A 91 -34.48 -21.69 11.62
N GLY A 92 -34.14 -22.38 10.52
CA GLY A 92 -33.89 -21.80 9.21
C GLY A 92 -34.84 -20.66 8.82
N THR A 93 -34.23 -19.60 8.30
CA THR A 93 -34.82 -18.43 7.62
C THR A 93 -35.76 -17.49 8.39
N HIS A 94 -36.22 -17.78 9.61
CA HIS A 94 -37.02 -16.80 10.38
C HIS A 94 -36.71 -16.81 11.89
N ILE A 95 -36.38 -15.63 12.42
CA ILE A 95 -36.16 -15.39 13.85
C ILE A 95 -37.53 -15.23 14.52
N ALA A 96 -37.94 -16.22 15.31
CA ALA A 96 -39.15 -16.12 16.12
C ALA A 96 -38.88 -15.25 17.37
N LEU A 97 -39.62 -14.14 17.49
CA LEU A 97 -39.65 -13.32 18.70
C LEU A 97 -40.63 -13.93 19.71
N PRO A 98 -40.31 -14.00 21.02
CA PRO A 98 -41.26 -14.42 22.03
C PRO A 98 -42.40 -13.38 22.13
N GLN A 99 -43.65 -13.87 22.20
CA GLN A 99 -44.85 -13.06 22.45
C GLN A 99 -44.88 -12.55 23.89
#